data_AF-C1N3Q4-F1
#
_entry.id   AF-C1N3Q4-F1
#
_cell.length_a   1.000
_cell.length_b   1.000
_cell.length_c   1.000
_cell.angle_alpha   90.00
_cell.angle_beta   90.00
_cell.angle_gamma   90.00
#
_symmetry.space_group_name_H-M   'P 1'
#
loop_
_entity.id
_entity.type
_entity.pdbx_description
1 polymer ?
#
loop_
_entity_poly.entity_id
_entity_poly.type
_entity_poly.pdbx_seq_one_letter_code
_entity_poly.pdbx_strand_id
1 'polypeptide(L)'
;MRSPTTPSSRPRPKHQVTLHDCAKVVTSRTSSYYNVNLEDVMRLKKTIEDVDASKDDVVHALRQLASMMMSTDLLAKSLVGKSVKRISRKHGDGEVRAAAKAIAEKWSSEVVGAYNREMNAARKRIGFVKARR
;
A
#
# COMPACT_ATOMS: atom_id res chain seq x y z
N MET A 1 -35.44 -47.50 -8.76
CA MET A 1 -36.17 -46.41 -9.44
C MET A 1 -35.61 -45.08 -8.94
N ARG A 2 -35.02 -44.23 -9.80
CA ARG A 2 -34.51 -42.89 -9.41
C ARG A 2 -35.43 -41.84 -10.02
N SER A 3 -35.98 -40.95 -9.18
CA SER A 3 -36.90 -39.88 -9.59
C SER A 3 -36.18 -38.79 -10.40
N PRO A 4 -36.86 -38.15 -11.37
CA PRO A 4 -36.25 -37.11 -12.18
C PRO A 4 -36.12 -35.81 -11.36
N THR A 5 -34.91 -35.25 -11.31
CA THR A 5 -34.64 -33.93 -10.76
C THR A 5 -35.27 -32.86 -11.65
N THR A 6 -36.20 -32.08 -11.12
CA THR A 6 -36.83 -30.95 -11.81
C THR A 6 -35.82 -29.82 -12.05
N PRO A 7 -35.82 -29.17 -13.23
CA PRO A 7 -34.97 -28.01 -13.47
C PRO A 7 -35.49 -26.81 -12.66
N SER A 8 -34.64 -26.27 -11.79
CA SER A 8 -34.96 -25.11 -10.95
C SER A 8 -35.18 -23.86 -11.80
N SER A 9 -36.43 -23.43 -11.93
CA SER A 9 -36.85 -22.19 -12.59
C SER A 9 -36.57 -20.96 -11.70
N ARG A 10 -35.29 -20.66 -11.44
CA ARG A 10 -34.93 -19.39 -10.82
C ARG A 10 -34.65 -18.34 -11.90
N PRO A 11 -35.32 -17.18 -11.89
CA PRO A 11 -35.04 -16.11 -12.84
C PRO A 11 -33.61 -15.61 -12.67
N ARG A 12 -32.90 -15.42 -13.78
CA ARG A 12 -31.54 -14.86 -13.76
C ARG A 12 -31.59 -13.39 -13.32
N PRO A 13 -30.76 -12.95 -12.37
CA PRO A 13 -30.67 -11.54 -11.99
C PRO A 13 -30.30 -10.71 -13.22
N LYS A 14 -31.10 -9.68 -13.54
CA LYS A 14 -30.94 -8.86 -14.74
C LYS A 14 -29.76 -7.88 -14.64
N HIS A 15 -29.33 -7.55 -13.43
CA HIS A 15 -28.19 -6.66 -13.22
C HIS A 15 -27.57 -6.96 -11.85
N GLN A 16 -26.37 -7.54 -11.85
CA GLN A 16 -25.58 -7.69 -10.63
C GLN A 16 -24.85 -6.37 -10.40
N VAL A 17 -25.37 -5.58 -9.47
CA VAL A 17 -24.75 -4.32 -9.07
C VAL A 17 -23.57 -4.65 -8.16
N THR A 18 -22.40 -4.07 -8.43
CA THR A 18 -21.25 -4.22 -7.54
C THR A 18 -21.39 -3.25 -6.37
N LEU A 19 -20.78 -3.57 -5.24
CA LEU A 19 -20.83 -2.69 -4.07
C LEU A 19 -20.36 -1.26 -4.40
N HIS A 20 -19.40 -1.11 -5.32
CA HIS A 20 -18.86 0.17 -5.79
C HIS A 20 -19.88 1.08 -6.49
N ASP A 21 -20.98 0.51 -6.97
CA ASP A 21 -22.02 1.25 -7.69
C ASP A 21 -23.05 1.88 -6.72
N CYS A 22 -22.94 1.62 -5.41
CA CYS A 22 -23.84 2.17 -4.40
C CYS A 22 -23.35 3.54 -3.86
N ALA A 23 -24.20 4.55 -3.91
CA ALA A 23 -23.88 5.93 -3.50
C ALA A 23 -23.50 6.12 -2.02
N LYS A 24 -23.73 5.13 -1.15
CA LYS A 24 -23.51 5.20 0.30
C LYS A 24 -22.82 3.95 0.85
N VAL A 25 -21.75 3.50 0.21
CA VAL A 25 -20.92 2.45 0.80
C VAL A 25 -20.18 3.00 2.01
N VAL A 26 -20.54 2.51 3.20
CA VAL A 26 -19.75 2.71 4.41
C VAL A 26 -18.58 1.74 4.35
N THR A 27 -17.39 2.24 4.02
CA THR A 27 -16.17 1.44 4.13
C THR A 27 -15.84 1.26 5.61
N SER A 28 -15.91 0.01 6.09
CA SER A 28 -15.54 -0.36 7.46
C SER A 28 -14.14 0.15 7.80
N ARG A 29 -13.89 0.56 9.06
CA ARG A 29 -12.52 0.88 9.56
C ARG A 29 -11.54 -0.29 9.45
N THR A 30 -11.99 -1.53 9.23
CA THR A 30 -11.07 -2.62 8.87
C THR A 30 -10.53 -2.47 7.44
N SER A 31 -11.22 -1.71 6.59
CA SER A 31 -10.74 -1.22 5.28
C SER A 31 -9.87 0.04 5.40
N SER A 32 -9.90 0.78 6.51
CA SER A 32 -9.01 1.95 6.69
C SER A 32 -7.54 1.58 6.86
N TYR A 33 -7.22 0.30 7.08
CA TYR A 33 -5.86 -0.23 6.99
C TYR A 33 -5.28 -0.13 5.56
N TYR A 34 -6.15 -0.03 4.55
CA TYR A 34 -5.80 0.13 3.13
C TYR A 34 -6.06 1.54 2.60
N ASN A 35 -6.78 2.40 3.33
CA ASN A 35 -7.06 3.77 2.92
C ASN A 35 -5.99 4.73 3.44
N VAL A 36 -4.74 4.54 3.01
CA VAL A 36 -3.70 5.54 3.22
C VAL A 36 -4.00 6.73 2.30
N ASN A 37 -4.47 7.83 2.88
CA ASN A 37 -4.72 9.06 2.13
C ASN A 37 -3.41 9.81 1.89
N LEU A 38 -3.26 10.38 0.69
CA LEU A 38 -2.11 11.20 0.33
C LEU A 38 -1.96 12.39 1.28
N GLU A 39 -3.07 12.99 1.72
CA GLU A 39 -3.07 14.13 2.64
C GLU A 39 -2.45 13.78 4.00
N ASP A 40 -2.73 12.60 4.53
CA ASP A 40 -2.17 12.14 5.80
C ASP A 40 -0.66 11.88 5.69
N VAL A 41 -0.24 11.26 4.59
CA VAL A 41 1.19 11.07 4.29
C VAL A 41 1.91 12.41 4.18
N MET A 42 1.28 13.39 3.53
CA MET A 42 1.84 14.74 3.39
C MET A 42 1.90 15.50 4.72
N ARG A 43 0.92 15.30 5.61
CA ARG A 43 0.91 15.85 6.97
C ARG A 43 2.09 15.31 7.78
N LEU A 44 2.28 13.98 7.78
CA LEU A 44 3.39 13.33 8.48
C LEU A 44 4.74 13.73 7.89
N LYS A 45 4.82 13.81 6.56
CA LYS A 45 5.99 14.34 5.87
C LYS A 45 6.34 15.75 6.35
N LYS A 46 5.35 16.64 6.48
CA LYS A 46 5.57 18.00 6.97
C LYS A 46 6.20 18.00 8.36
N THR A 47 5.68 17.22 9.31
CA THR A 47 6.25 17.08 10.66
C THR A 47 7.68 16.57 10.63
N ILE A 48 7.99 15.65 9.71
CA ILE A 48 9.31 15.04 9.55
C ILE A 48 10.32 16.01 8.90
N GLU A 49 9.86 16.92 8.05
CA GLU A 49 10.69 17.93 7.39
C GLU A 49 10.83 19.22 8.19
N ASP A 50 9.99 19.40 9.22
CA ASP A 50 10.03 20.52 10.13
C ASP A 50 11.28 20.45 11.01
N VAL A 51 12.06 21.54 11.00
CA VAL A 51 13.31 21.64 11.76
C VAL A 51 13.04 21.91 13.24
N ASP A 52 11.88 22.52 13.54
CA ASP A 52 11.47 22.88 14.90
C ASP A 52 10.66 21.77 15.58
N ALA A 53 10.36 20.68 14.86
CA ALA A 53 9.65 19.54 15.44
C ALA A 53 10.49 18.86 16.53
N SER A 54 9.82 18.47 17.60
CA SER A 54 10.48 17.73 18.67
C SER A 54 10.92 16.35 18.17
N LYS A 55 11.96 15.80 18.80
CA LYS A 55 12.41 14.43 18.52
C LYS A 55 11.24 13.44 18.61
N ASP A 56 10.43 13.55 19.66
CA ASP A 56 9.32 12.62 19.90
C ASP A 56 8.24 12.72 18.80
N ASP A 57 7.96 13.92 18.32
CA ASP A 57 7.01 14.12 17.21
C ASP A 57 7.53 13.49 15.92
N VAL A 58 8.82 13.65 15.61
CA VAL A 58 9.45 13.05 14.43
C VAL A 58 9.44 11.52 14.53
N VAL A 59 9.79 10.96 15.71
CA VAL A 59 9.74 9.51 15.95
C VAL A 59 8.31 9.00 15.82
N HIS A 60 7.33 9.72 16.38
CA HIS A 60 5.93 9.35 16.29
C HIS A 60 5.44 9.35 14.84
N ALA A 61 5.77 10.38 14.07
CA ALA A 61 5.44 10.47 12.65
C ALA A 61 6.09 9.36 11.82
N LEU A 62 7.35 9.01 12.09
CA LEU A 62 8.04 7.90 11.43
C LEU A 62 7.36 6.55 11.77
N ARG A 63 6.97 6.32 13.04
CA ARG A 63 6.26 5.10 13.45
C ARG A 63 4.88 4.99 12.80
N GLN A 64 4.16 6.10 12.66
CA GLN A 64 2.90 6.13 11.91
C GLN A 64 3.13 5.77 10.44
N LEU A 65 4.10 6.38 9.76
CA LEU A 65 4.45 6.04 8.37
C LEU A 65 4.87 4.57 8.20
N ALA A 66 5.60 4.01 9.18
CA ALA A 66 6.02 2.61 9.16
C ALA A 66 4.82 1.63 9.21
N SER A 67 3.73 2.04 9.86
CA SER A 67 2.51 1.26 10.05
C SER A 67 1.55 1.36 8.87
N MET A 68 1.76 2.31 7.96
CA MET A 68 0.94 2.50 6.76
C MET A 68 1.33 1.54 5.63
N MET A 69 0.34 1.00 4.92
CA MET A 69 0.55 0.27 3.67
C MET A 69 0.81 1.24 2.51
N MET A 70 2.07 1.55 2.28
CA MET A 70 2.46 2.48 1.22
C MET A 70 2.48 1.81 -0.16
N SER A 71 1.71 2.35 -1.11
CA SER A 71 1.81 1.95 -2.51
C SER A 71 2.95 2.68 -3.24
N THR A 72 3.42 2.11 -4.35
CA THR A 72 4.41 2.74 -5.24
C THR A 72 3.93 4.12 -5.71
N ASP A 73 2.65 4.24 -6.07
CA ASP A 73 2.01 5.49 -6.49
C ASP A 73 2.00 6.54 -5.37
N LEU A 74 1.64 6.16 -4.14
CA LEU A 74 1.65 7.09 -3.00
C LEU A 74 3.07 7.55 -2.64
N LEU A 75 4.06 6.66 -2.69
CA LEU A 75 5.47 7.02 -2.46
C LEU A 75 5.97 7.98 -3.55
N ALA A 76 5.57 7.76 -4.81
CA ALA A 76 5.92 8.63 -5.93
C ALA A 76 5.26 10.01 -5.82
N LYS A 77 3.96 10.07 -5.51
CA LYS A 77 3.19 11.31 -5.39
C LYS A 77 3.60 12.16 -4.18
N SER A 78 3.75 11.55 -3.01
CA SER A 78 4.10 12.28 -1.78
C SER A 78 5.58 12.67 -1.73
N LEU A 79 6.45 11.96 -2.47
CA LEU A 79 7.90 12.04 -2.37
C LEU A 79 8.45 11.80 -0.95
N VAL A 80 7.65 11.20 -0.05
CA VAL A 80 8.02 10.98 1.36
C VAL A 80 9.26 10.07 1.49
N GLY A 81 9.47 9.16 0.54
CA GLY A 81 10.66 8.31 0.50
C GLY A 81 11.97 9.11 0.38
N LYS A 82 11.98 10.26 -0.31
CA LYS A 82 13.16 11.14 -0.39
C LYS A 82 13.43 11.80 0.96
N SER A 83 12.39 12.27 1.64
CA SER A 83 12.47 12.93 2.94
C SER A 83 12.98 11.95 4.02
N VAL A 84 12.40 10.75 4.09
CA VAL A 84 12.84 9.69 5.02
C VAL A 84 14.29 9.28 4.74
N LYS A 85 14.68 9.12 3.46
CA LYS A 85 16.07 8.80 3.10
C LYS A 85 17.05 9.91 3.49
N ARG A 86 16.66 11.18 3.35
CA ARG A 86 17.47 12.33 3.79
C ARG A 86 17.69 12.29 5.31
N ILE A 87 16.64 12.02 6.07
CA ILE A 87 16.68 11.98 7.54
C ILE A 87 17.49 10.81 8.06
N SER A 88 17.36 9.63 7.45
CA SER A 88 18.18 8.45 7.79
C SER A 88 19.69 8.72 7.71
N ARG A 89 20.11 9.75 6.95
CA ARG A 89 21.52 10.11 6.74
C ARG A 89 21.97 11.35 7.51
N LYS A 90 21.12 12.38 7.60
CA LYS A 90 21.52 13.71 8.06
C LYS A 90 21.00 14.11 9.43
N HIS A 91 20.05 13.36 10.01
CA HIS A 91 19.47 13.76 11.29
C HIS A 91 20.48 13.58 12.45
N GLY A 92 20.50 14.53 13.39
CA GLY A 92 21.46 14.52 14.51
C GLY A 92 21.20 13.38 15.51
N ASP A 93 19.94 13.07 15.76
CA ASP A 93 19.55 11.99 16.67
C ASP A 93 19.68 10.60 16.04
N GLY A 94 20.26 9.65 16.77
CA GLY A 94 20.52 8.29 16.31
C GLY A 94 19.27 7.40 16.21
N GLU A 95 18.29 7.59 17.09
CA GLU A 95 17.04 6.82 17.10
C GLU A 95 16.18 7.20 15.89
N VAL A 96 16.06 8.50 15.61
CA VAL A 96 15.38 9.02 14.42
C VAL A 96 16.02 8.47 13.14
N ARG A 97 17.36 8.43 13.08
CA ARG A 97 18.07 7.84 11.93
C ARG A 97 17.78 6.35 11.77
N ALA A 98 17.81 5.59 12.85
CA ALA A 98 17.55 4.15 12.83
C ALA A 98 16.11 3.86 12.36
N ALA A 99 15.12 4.59 12.91
CA ALA A 99 13.72 4.47 12.50
C ALA A 99 13.52 4.82 11.01
N ALA A 100 14.10 5.93 10.56
CA ALA A 100 14.01 6.34 9.16
C ALA A 100 14.70 5.34 8.21
N LYS A 101 15.84 4.76 8.62
CA LYS A 101 16.55 3.74 7.84
C LYS A 101 15.70 2.48 7.65
N ALA A 102 15.11 1.97 8.73
CA ALA A 102 14.25 0.78 8.67
C ALA A 102 13.05 0.97 7.72
N ILE A 103 12.44 2.16 7.74
CA ILE A 103 11.34 2.52 6.83
C ILE A 103 11.82 2.56 5.38
N ALA A 104 12.96 3.21 5.12
CA ALA A 104 13.52 3.32 3.78
C ALA A 104 13.85 1.95 3.17
N GLU A 105 14.38 1.03 3.99
CA GLU A 105 14.67 -0.35 3.59
C GLU A 105 13.38 -1.15 3.33
N LYS A 106 12.40 -1.05 4.23
CA LYS A 106 11.07 -1.68 4.05
C LYS A 106 10.44 -1.26 2.73
N TRP A 107 10.30 0.04 2.48
CA TRP A 107 9.67 0.53 1.25
C TRP A 107 10.48 0.18 0.01
N SER A 108 11.82 0.21 0.07
CA SER A 108 12.65 -0.21 -1.07
C SER A 108 12.43 -1.69 -1.41
N SER A 109 12.37 -2.56 -0.39
CA SER A 109 12.09 -3.98 -0.56
C SER A 109 10.68 -4.24 -1.10
N GLU A 110 9.68 -3.52 -0.60
CA GLU A 110 8.29 -3.64 -1.05
C GLU A 110 8.11 -3.18 -2.51
N VAL A 111 8.76 -2.07 -2.90
CA VAL A 111 8.74 -1.55 -4.29
C VAL A 111 9.44 -2.52 -5.24
N VAL A 112 10.65 -2.99 -4.90
CA VAL A 112 11.39 -3.97 -5.72
C VAL A 112 10.61 -5.29 -5.82
N GLY A 113 10.03 -5.75 -4.70
CA GLY A 113 9.18 -6.92 -4.66
C GLY A 113 7.93 -6.77 -5.54
N ALA A 114 7.28 -5.60 -5.51
CA ALA A 114 6.12 -5.31 -6.34
C ALA A 114 6.46 -5.33 -7.83
N TYR A 115 7.54 -4.64 -8.22
CA TYR A 115 8.04 -4.65 -9.59
C TYR A 115 8.35 -6.07 -10.08
N ASN A 116 9.04 -6.89 -9.28
CA ASN A 116 9.36 -8.27 -9.64
C ASN A 116 8.10 -9.14 -9.81
N ARG A 117 7.09 -8.96 -8.95
CA ARG A 117 5.81 -9.66 -9.08
C ARG A 117 5.08 -9.28 -10.37
N GLU A 118 5.05 -7.98 -10.69
CA GLU A 118 4.42 -7.47 -11.91
C GLU A 118 5.13 -7.99 -13.17
N MET A 119 6.47 -7.92 -13.21
CA MET A 119 7.27 -8.45 -14.31
C MET A 119 7.10 -9.96 -14.49
N ASN A 120 7.04 -10.72 -13.40
CA ASN A 120 6.79 -12.16 -13.45
C ASN A 120 5.36 -12.48 -13.92
N ALA A 121 4.36 -11.68 -13.52
CA ALA A 121 3.00 -11.80 -14.04
C ALA A 121 2.93 -11.48 -15.53
N ALA A 122 3.63 -10.43 -16.00
CA ALA A 122 3.72 -10.06 -17.41
C ALA A 122 4.37 -11.18 -18.24
N ARG A 123 5.48 -11.76 -17.77
CA ARG A 123 6.15 -12.91 -18.41
C ARG A 123 5.24 -14.13 -18.52
N LYS A 124 4.42 -14.42 -17.49
CA LYS A 124 3.43 -15.51 -17.54
C LYS A 124 2.34 -15.24 -18.58
N ARG A 125 1.83 -14.01 -18.69
CA ARG A 125 0.81 -13.63 -19.70
C ARG A 125 1.33 -13.73 -21.13
N ILE A 126 2.61 -13.42 -21.35
CA ILE A 126 3.27 -13.51 -22.66
C ILE A 126 3.60 -14.98 -23.02
N GLY A 127 3.35 -15.95 -22.13
CA GLY A 127 3.50 -17.37 -22.45
C GLY A 127 4.96 -17.82 -22.56
N PHE A 128 5.87 -17.25 -21.77
CA PHE A 128 7.26 -17.71 -21.75
C PHE A 128 7.35 -19.09 -21.08
N VAL A 129 7.08 -20.15 -21.84
CA VAL A 129 7.41 -21.53 -21.48
C VAL A 129 8.93 -21.64 -21.53
N LYS A 130 9.56 -21.80 -20.36
CA LYS A 130 10.98 -22.12 -20.28
C LYS A 130 11.18 -23.44 -21.02
N ALA A 131 11.74 -23.39 -22.23
CA ALA A 131 12.11 -24.59 -22.98
C ALA A 131 13.04 -25.42 -22.09
N ARG A 132 12.55 -26.57 -21.61
CA ARG A 132 13.40 -27.58 -20.97
C ARG A 132 14.31 -28.14 -22.07
N ARG A 133 15.62 -27.99 -21.89
CA ARG A 133 16.61 -28.88 -22.49
C ARG A 133 16.61 -30.19 -21.72
#